data_AF-A0A916EBB6-F1
#
_entry.id   AF-A0A916EBB6-F1
#
_cell.length_a   1.000
_cell.length_b   1.000
_cell.length_c   1.000
_cell.angle_alpha   90.00
_cell.angle_beta   90.00
_cell.angle_gamma   90.00
#
_symmetry.space_group_name_H-M   'P 1'
#
loop_
_entity.id
_entity.type
_entity.pdbx_description
1 polymer ?
#
loop_
_entity_poly.entity_id
_entity_poly.type
_entity_poly.pdbx_seq_one_letter_code
_entity_poly.pdbx_strand_id
1 'polypeptide(L)'
;MDDVTWITKNKAQLEQILKIADEFNIINNIQTNYDKFEMIMNKKLDKDIVEVNFRSSKRMVKPLTSKESVRILGVWINLDLRTNYVFNQCKNIIKRYNKTISFKQITDLQMKYIYNHVIIPRVDYKVQLLVWTNSQTEKLNSTCRYMFKRKASLPLTTPNSIIHSSLGYAIKDINTIQAQRQLSRLYNQVISKGVMKDIFEIDCKQLQSELLSNKSPLHSLKDLQVRHCLLARILALLYNNMLTIKSSDVKVNQIQGGLLPIVEIYTHKEIFTNGISKGLKGKNVYFASQLMSSNGIRLLRYKDLKHRIKINTQGIIPSWFKFIETKLIEDPLKSKKVKTDFQLGYNIHSVNTKIDNLKTKNWITTFHDQIGKPIIGRVLDNPNEDKIRIEHWIQDLENDQISPSVQLPILKKCEGCEVKTNQIRNKKSNTKVRCIADINIENCVKVSANSIQNDHYIADMAIYEALTQAEH
;
A
#
# COMPACT_ATOMS: atom_id res chain seq x y z
N MET A 1 -18.69 -33.70 14.15
CA MET A 1 -19.12 -32.59 13.26
C MET A 1 -19.07 -33.11 11.84
N ASP A 2 -20.04 -32.73 11.03
CA ASP A 2 -20.26 -33.16 9.64
C ASP A 2 -19.90 -32.07 8.62
N ASP A 3 -20.00 -30.80 8.99
CA ASP A 3 -19.60 -29.66 8.15
C ASP A 3 -18.07 -29.62 7.96
N VAL A 4 -17.62 -29.68 6.70
CA VAL A 4 -16.20 -29.59 6.32
C VAL A 4 -15.97 -28.41 5.38
N THR A 5 -14.88 -27.68 5.60
CA THR A 5 -14.45 -26.57 4.73
C THR A 5 -13.04 -26.84 4.20
N TRP A 6 -12.89 -26.78 2.87
CA TRP A 6 -11.59 -26.95 2.20
C TRP A 6 -11.08 -25.61 1.65
N ILE A 7 -9.78 -25.36 1.83
CA ILE A 7 -9.09 -24.20 1.25
C ILE A 7 -8.03 -24.72 0.29
N THR A 8 -8.18 -24.43 -1.00
CA THR A 8 -7.34 -25.00 -2.06
C THR A 8 -6.78 -23.92 -2.98
N LYS A 9 -5.59 -24.15 -3.54
CA LYS A 9 -4.94 -23.18 -4.43
C LYS A 9 -5.61 -23.10 -5.80
N ASN A 10 -6.15 -24.22 -6.28
CA ASN A 10 -6.79 -24.32 -7.59
C ASN A 10 -7.82 -25.46 -7.62
N LYS A 11 -8.59 -25.51 -8.71
CA LYS A 11 -9.62 -26.53 -8.94
C LYS A 11 -9.06 -27.96 -8.94
N ALA A 12 -7.90 -28.19 -9.55
CA ALA A 12 -7.32 -29.55 -9.64
C ALA A 12 -7.01 -30.12 -8.25
N GLN A 13 -6.47 -29.29 -7.35
CA GLN A 13 -6.22 -29.67 -5.97
C GLN A 13 -7.52 -29.94 -5.20
N LEU A 14 -8.57 -29.13 -5.43
CA LEU A 14 -9.90 -29.38 -4.86
C LEU A 14 -10.45 -30.73 -5.28
N GLU A 15 -10.41 -31.05 -6.58
CA GLU A 15 -10.90 -32.33 -7.10
C GLU A 15 -10.09 -33.52 -6.56
N GLN A 16 -8.78 -33.36 -6.36
CA GLN A 16 -7.95 -34.38 -5.73
C GLN A 16 -8.35 -34.62 -4.26
N ILE A 17 -8.61 -33.55 -3.50
CA ILE A 17 -9.06 -33.67 -2.10
C ILE A 17 -10.46 -34.29 -2.04
N LEU A 18 -11.38 -33.86 -2.91
CA LEU A 18 -12.72 -34.43 -2.99
C LEU A 18 -12.65 -35.93 -3.32
N LYS A 19 -11.79 -36.35 -4.25
CA LYS A 19 -11.59 -37.77 -4.56
C LYS A 19 -11.15 -38.58 -3.33
N ILE A 20 -10.14 -38.09 -2.59
CA ILE A 20 -9.65 -38.77 -1.38
C ILE A 20 -10.73 -38.81 -0.29
N ALA A 21 -11.43 -37.70 -0.07
CA ALA A 21 -12.51 -37.61 0.90
C ALA A 21 -13.67 -38.56 0.54
N ASP A 22 -14.00 -38.68 -0.73
CA ASP A 22 -15.03 -39.59 -1.23
C ASP A 22 -14.62 -41.06 -1.02
N GLU A 23 -13.38 -41.44 -1.32
CA GLU A 23 -12.84 -42.79 -1.05
C GLU A 23 -12.92 -43.12 0.45
N PHE A 24 -12.51 -42.19 1.30
CA PHE A 24 -12.62 -42.33 2.76
C PHE A 24 -14.08 -42.49 3.22
N ASN A 25 -14.98 -41.66 2.70
CA ASN A 25 -16.41 -41.71 3.06
C ASN A 25 -17.04 -43.04 2.62
N ILE A 26 -16.65 -43.59 1.47
CA ILE A 26 -17.12 -44.91 0.98
C ILE A 26 -16.67 -46.02 1.93
N ILE A 27 -15.40 -46.06 2.32
CA ILE A 27 -14.87 -47.08 3.25
C ILE A 27 -15.64 -47.07 4.58
N ASN A 28 -16.10 -45.88 5.01
CA ASN A 28 -16.81 -45.70 6.27
C ASN A 28 -18.34 -45.67 6.14
N ASN A 29 -18.92 -45.98 4.97
CA ASN A 29 -20.36 -45.91 4.71
C ASN A 29 -21.00 -44.55 5.05
N ILE A 30 -20.29 -43.44 4.76
CA ILE A 30 -20.75 -42.07 4.96
C ILE A 30 -21.26 -41.51 3.63
N GLN A 31 -22.47 -40.93 3.63
CA GLN A 31 -23.03 -40.26 2.45
C GLN A 31 -22.89 -38.73 2.56
N THR A 32 -22.18 -38.12 1.61
CA THR A 32 -22.05 -36.66 1.53
C THR A 32 -23.21 -36.02 0.77
N ASN A 33 -23.80 -34.97 1.34
CA ASN A 33 -24.80 -34.16 0.66
C ASN A 33 -24.15 -33.01 -0.13
N TYR A 34 -23.86 -33.26 -1.41
CA TYR A 34 -23.26 -32.26 -2.28
C TYR A 34 -24.23 -31.14 -2.74
N ASP A 35 -25.53 -31.22 -2.44
CA ASP A 35 -26.47 -30.14 -2.77
C ASP A 35 -26.29 -28.94 -1.85
N LYS A 36 -25.67 -29.15 -0.68
CA LYS A 36 -25.25 -28.11 0.25
C LYS A 36 -23.85 -27.55 -0.06
N PHE A 37 -23.20 -27.99 -1.13
CA PHE A 37 -21.86 -27.54 -1.47
C PHE A 37 -21.87 -26.08 -1.91
N GLU A 38 -21.22 -25.22 -1.13
CA GLU A 38 -21.01 -23.81 -1.44
C GLU A 38 -19.54 -23.58 -1.81
N MET A 39 -19.29 -22.82 -2.88
CA MET A 39 -17.93 -22.50 -3.32
C MET A 39 -17.71 -20.98 -3.38
N ILE A 40 -16.58 -20.53 -2.83
CA ILE A 40 -16.12 -19.16 -2.92
C ILE A 40 -14.78 -19.13 -3.66
N MET A 41 -14.61 -18.17 -4.58
CA MET A 41 -13.38 -18.02 -5.35
C MET A 41 -12.86 -16.58 -5.31
N ASN A 42 -11.54 -16.44 -5.15
CA ASN A 42 -10.83 -15.16 -5.20
C ASN A 42 -10.57 -14.68 -6.63
N LYS A 43 -10.62 -15.57 -7.64
CA LYS A 43 -10.39 -15.24 -9.05
C LYS A 43 -11.71 -14.90 -9.73
N LYS A 44 -11.71 -13.84 -10.55
CA LYS A 44 -12.80 -13.59 -11.50
C LYS A 44 -12.84 -14.73 -12.52
N LEU A 45 -14.02 -15.29 -12.73
CA LEU A 45 -14.25 -16.31 -13.74
C LEU A 45 -14.64 -15.66 -15.07
N ASP A 46 -14.23 -16.27 -16.17
CA ASP A 46 -14.72 -15.95 -17.51
C ASP A 46 -16.11 -16.56 -17.77
N LYS A 47 -16.52 -17.55 -16.95
CA LYS A 47 -17.83 -18.22 -16.99
C LYS A 47 -18.45 -18.25 -15.59
N ASP A 48 -19.74 -17.97 -15.48
CA ASP A 48 -20.45 -17.93 -14.19
C ASP A 48 -20.58 -19.29 -13.48
N ILE A 49 -20.26 -20.38 -14.18
CA ILE A 49 -20.43 -21.75 -13.69
C ILE A 49 -19.11 -22.52 -13.85
N VAL A 50 -18.75 -23.24 -12.80
CA VAL A 50 -17.57 -24.10 -12.75
C VAL A 50 -18.03 -25.54 -12.66
N GLU A 51 -17.64 -26.35 -13.64
CA GLU A 51 -17.78 -27.79 -13.56
C GLU A 51 -16.81 -28.32 -12.49
N VAL A 52 -17.28 -29.08 -11.51
CA VAL A 52 -16.44 -29.73 -10.48
C VAL A 52 -16.73 -31.23 -10.48
N ASN A 53 -15.68 -32.03 -10.49
CA ASN A 53 -15.79 -33.48 -10.41
C ASN A 53 -16.08 -33.93 -8.97
N PHE A 54 -17.25 -34.52 -8.75
CA PHE A 54 -17.63 -35.19 -7.50
C PHE A 54 -17.83 -36.68 -7.78
N ARG A 55 -16.98 -37.55 -7.20
CA ARG A 55 -17.04 -38.99 -7.43
C ARG A 55 -16.94 -39.34 -8.93
N SER A 56 -18.03 -39.84 -9.52
CA SER A 56 -18.22 -40.19 -10.94
C SER A 56 -19.20 -39.24 -11.65
N SER A 57 -19.67 -38.20 -10.97
CA SER A 57 -20.60 -37.21 -11.50
C SER A 57 -19.93 -35.83 -11.60
N LYS A 58 -20.07 -35.19 -12.75
CA LYS A 58 -19.68 -33.79 -12.89
C LYS A 58 -20.86 -32.93 -12.45
N ARG A 59 -20.63 -32.00 -11.51
CA ARG A 59 -21.66 -31.05 -11.09
C ARG A 59 -21.28 -29.64 -11.51
N MET A 60 -22.28 -28.92 -11.97
CA MET A 60 -22.16 -27.51 -12.33
C MET A 60 -22.40 -26.67 -11.08
N VAL A 61 -21.32 -26.13 -10.51
CA VAL A 61 -21.38 -25.30 -9.32
C VAL A 61 -21.29 -23.84 -9.74
N LYS A 62 -22.23 -23.02 -9.29
CA LYS A 62 -22.13 -21.56 -9.40
C LYS A 62 -21.40 -21.04 -8.16
N PRO A 63 -20.12 -20.65 -8.26
CA PRO A 63 -19.43 -20.03 -7.14
C PRO A 63 -20.13 -18.73 -6.73
N LEU A 64 -20.16 -18.51 -5.43
CA LEU A 64 -20.65 -17.28 -4.83
C LEU A 64 -19.79 -16.11 -5.29
N THR A 65 -20.45 -15.02 -5.64
CA THR A 65 -19.79 -13.75 -5.93
C THR A 65 -19.07 -13.22 -4.69
N SER A 66 -18.09 -12.33 -4.88
CA SER A 66 -17.31 -11.76 -3.75
C SER A 66 -18.16 -11.02 -2.70
N LYS A 67 -19.40 -10.66 -3.06
CA LYS A 67 -20.38 -9.94 -2.24
C LYS A 67 -21.30 -10.88 -1.46
N GLU A 68 -21.52 -12.08 -1.98
CA GLU A 68 -22.34 -13.10 -1.35
C GLU A 68 -21.61 -13.72 -0.17
N SER A 69 -22.35 -14.23 0.80
CA SER A 69 -21.80 -14.76 2.03
C SER A 69 -22.08 -16.26 2.16
N VAL A 70 -21.06 -17.03 2.55
CA VAL A 70 -21.15 -18.45 2.95
C VAL A 70 -21.33 -18.52 4.46
N ARG A 71 -22.06 -19.52 4.96
CA ARG A 71 -22.21 -19.75 6.41
C ARG A 71 -21.27 -20.86 6.87
N ILE A 72 -20.35 -20.55 7.78
CA ILE A 72 -19.45 -21.51 8.43
C ILE A 72 -19.66 -21.45 9.93
N LEU A 73 -20.05 -22.56 10.55
CA LEU A 73 -20.35 -22.67 11.98
C LEU A 73 -21.33 -21.57 12.49
N GLY A 74 -22.26 -21.13 11.65
CA GLY A 74 -23.24 -20.09 11.99
C GLY A 74 -22.76 -18.63 11.83
N VAL A 75 -21.49 -18.43 11.46
CA VAL A 75 -20.90 -17.13 11.09
C VAL A 75 -20.89 -16.99 9.57
N TRP A 76 -21.17 -15.78 9.08
CA TRP A 76 -21.23 -15.52 7.64
C TRP A 76 -19.97 -14.83 7.15
N ILE A 77 -19.36 -15.36 6.09
CA ILE A 77 -18.09 -14.91 5.54
C ILE A 77 -18.28 -14.52 4.07
N ASN A 78 -17.69 -13.39 3.67
CA ASN A 78 -17.61 -12.99 2.26
C ASN A 78 -16.24 -12.39 1.96
N LEU A 79 -15.84 -12.42 0.68
CA LEU A 79 -14.51 -11.96 0.25
C LEU A 79 -14.37 -10.44 0.29
N ASP A 80 -15.46 -9.70 0.12
CA ASP A 80 -15.42 -8.24 0.13
C ASP A 80 -15.36 -7.63 1.56
N LEU A 81 -15.44 -8.44 2.62
CA LEU A 81 -15.68 -7.98 4.00
C LEU A 81 -16.89 -7.02 4.11
N ARG A 82 -17.94 -7.27 3.33
CA ARG A 82 -19.21 -6.53 3.40
C ARG A 82 -19.96 -6.91 4.67
N THR A 83 -20.44 -5.89 5.37
CA THR A 83 -21.13 -6.09 6.66
C THR A 83 -22.66 -6.10 6.53
N ASN A 84 -23.22 -5.61 5.41
CA ASN A 84 -24.66 -5.34 5.28
C ASN A 84 -25.55 -6.55 5.53
N TYR A 85 -25.17 -7.71 4.99
CA TYR A 85 -25.92 -8.95 5.13
C TYR A 85 -26.03 -9.35 6.62
N VAL A 86 -24.88 -9.46 7.31
CA VAL A 86 -24.82 -9.81 8.74
C VAL A 86 -25.46 -8.73 9.61
N PHE A 87 -25.27 -7.46 9.25
CA PHE A 87 -25.89 -6.32 9.92
C PHE A 87 -27.42 -6.43 9.89
N ASN A 88 -28.01 -6.72 8.72
CA ASN A 88 -29.45 -6.91 8.59
C ASN A 88 -29.96 -8.12 9.38
N GLN A 89 -29.19 -9.22 9.42
CA GLN A 89 -29.54 -10.36 10.29
C GLN A 89 -29.58 -9.95 11.77
N CYS A 90 -28.57 -9.23 12.25
CA CYS A 90 -28.51 -8.77 13.65
C CYS A 90 -29.64 -7.80 13.97
N LYS A 91 -29.95 -6.88 13.05
CA LYS A 91 -31.11 -5.99 13.15
C LYS A 91 -32.42 -6.77 13.28
N ASN A 92 -32.59 -7.84 12.49
CA ASN A 92 -33.78 -8.68 12.54
C ASN A 92 -33.87 -9.50 13.85
N ILE A 93 -32.74 -9.98 14.38
CA ILE A 93 -32.67 -10.66 15.69
C ILE A 93 -33.17 -9.72 16.78
N ILE A 94 -32.58 -8.52 16.88
CA ILE A 94 -32.97 -7.52 17.88
C ILE A 94 -34.46 -7.17 17.72
N LYS A 95 -34.93 -6.92 16.50
CA LYS A 95 -36.34 -6.62 16.23
C LYS A 95 -37.28 -7.74 16.68
N ARG A 96 -36.95 -9.00 16.39
CA ARG A 96 -37.78 -10.16 16.76
C ARG A 96 -37.87 -10.30 18.28
N TYR A 97 -36.76 -10.16 18.97
CA TYR A 97 -36.73 -10.18 20.43
C TYR A 97 -37.53 -9.02 21.02
N ASN A 98 -37.33 -7.81 20.52
CA ASN A 98 -38.05 -6.62 20.99
C ASN A 98 -39.56 -6.73 20.76
N LYS A 99 -39.99 -7.30 19.62
CA LYS A 99 -41.40 -7.60 19.36
C LYS A 99 -41.95 -8.66 20.32
N THR A 100 -41.15 -9.64 20.71
CA THR A 100 -41.58 -10.65 21.69
C THR A 100 -41.72 -10.03 23.08
N ILE A 101 -40.73 -9.24 23.48
CA ILE A 101 -40.69 -8.54 24.77
C ILE A 101 -41.81 -7.50 24.90
N SER A 102 -42.17 -6.80 23.81
CA SER A 102 -43.15 -5.70 23.87
C SER A 102 -44.49 -6.14 24.46
N PHE A 103 -44.91 -7.38 24.23
CA PHE A 103 -46.19 -7.92 24.72
C PHE A 103 -46.08 -8.63 26.08
N LYS A 104 -44.89 -8.70 26.68
CA LYS A 104 -44.66 -9.41 27.96
C LYS A 104 -44.55 -8.42 29.11
N GLN A 105 -45.09 -8.78 30.27
CA GLN A 105 -44.82 -8.10 31.53
C GLN A 105 -43.45 -8.59 32.03
N ILE A 106 -42.43 -7.74 31.93
CA ILE A 106 -41.07 -8.04 32.36
C ILE A 106 -40.51 -6.85 33.12
N THR A 107 -39.68 -7.12 34.12
CA THR A 107 -38.95 -6.08 34.85
C THR A 107 -37.74 -5.60 34.04
N ASP A 108 -37.23 -4.43 34.41
CA ASP A 108 -35.95 -3.88 33.94
C ASP A 108 -34.77 -4.85 34.16
N LEU A 109 -34.71 -5.53 35.31
CA LEU A 109 -33.66 -6.52 35.62
C LEU A 109 -33.75 -7.76 34.73
N GLN A 110 -34.97 -8.28 34.50
CA GLN A 110 -35.18 -9.38 33.55
C GLN A 110 -34.80 -8.96 32.13
N MET A 111 -35.16 -7.73 31.75
CA MET A 111 -34.80 -7.20 30.44
C MET A 111 -33.30 -7.00 30.27
N LYS A 112 -32.62 -6.52 31.32
CA LYS A 112 -31.16 -6.45 31.39
C LYS A 112 -30.53 -7.81 31.15
N TYR A 113 -31.04 -8.84 31.83
CA TYR A 113 -30.56 -10.20 31.64
C TYR A 113 -30.72 -10.65 30.19
N ILE A 114 -31.91 -10.46 29.60
CA ILE A 114 -32.19 -10.84 28.21
C ILE A 114 -31.25 -10.12 27.23
N TYR A 115 -31.01 -8.82 27.39
CA TYR A 115 -30.07 -8.11 26.52
C TYR A 115 -28.64 -8.61 26.70
N ASN A 116 -28.14 -8.65 27.94
CA ASN A 116 -26.72 -8.89 28.23
C ASN A 116 -26.29 -10.35 28.04
N HIS A 117 -27.21 -11.30 28.20
CA HIS A 117 -26.92 -12.74 28.17
C HIS A 117 -27.57 -13.50 27.02
N VAL A 118 -28.55 -12.91 26.31
CA VAL A 118 -29.21 -13.57 25.17
C VAL A 118 -29.04 -12.81 23.87
N ILE A 119 -29.49 -11.56 23.80
CA ILE A 119 -29.54 -10.81 22.54
C ILE A 119 -28.13 -10.40 22.09
N ILE A 120 -27.38 -9.72 22.96
CA ILE A 120 -26.05 -9.19 22.64
C ILE A 120 -25.06 -10.33 22.35
N PRO A 121 -24.99 -11.43 23.13
CA PRO A 121 -24.13 -12.56 22.79
C PRO A 121 -24.45 -13.19 21.43
N ARG A 122 -25.74 -13.30 21.06
CA ARG A 122 -26.14 -13.80 19.72
C ARG A 122 -25.71 -12.88 18.59
N VAL A 123 -25.81 -11.57 18.80
CA VAL A 123 -25.32 -10.57 17.84
C VAL A 123 -23.80 -10.65 17.75
N ASP A 124 -23.11 -10.71 18.88
CA ASP A 124 -21.65 -10.76 18.97
C ASP A 124 -21.10 -11.99 18.25
N TYR A 125 -21.66 -13.18 18.51
CA TYR A 125 -21.28 -14.42 17.82
C TYR A 125 -21.33 -14.28 16.29
N LYS A 126 -22.41 -13.70 15.76
CA LYS A 126 -22.60 -13.57 14.31
C LYS A 126 -21.61 -12.63 13.65
N VAL A 127 -21.02 -11.70 14.39
CA VAL A 127 -20.26 -10.58 13.83
C VAL A 127 -18.77 -10.71 14.12
N GLN A 128 -18.33 -11.88 14.58
CA GLN A 128 -16.96 -12.17 15.01
C GLN A 128 -15.88 -11.75 14.01
N LEU A 129 -16.17 -11.92 12.71
CA LEU A 129 -15.25 -11.64 11.61
C LEU A 129 -15.43 -10.26 10.98
N LEU A 130 -16.24 -9.40 11.61
CA LEU A 130 -16.59 -8.09 11.09
C LEU A 130 -16.32 -6.99 12.11
N VAL A 131 -16.16 -5.78 11.57
CA VAL A 131 -16.07 -4.53 12.33
C VAL A 131 -17.07 -3.56 11.71
N TRP A 132 -18.05 -3.15 12.51
CA TRP A 132 -19.04 -2.14 12.16
C TRP A 132 -18.55 -0.74 12.52
N THR A 133 -19.06 0.24 11.77
CA THR A 133 -18.86 1.66 12.08
C THR A 133 -19.71 2.09 13.27
N ASN A 134 -19.34 3.20 13.93
CA ASN A 134 -20.12 3.79 15.02
C ASN A 134 -21.58 4.08 14.61
N SER A 135 -21.81 4.49 13.36
CA SER A 135 -23.18 4.70 12.85
C SER A 135 -23.98 3.41 12.76
N GLN A 136 -23.34 2.30 12.37
CA GLN A 136 -23.99 0.99 12.31
C GLN A 136 -24.33 0.48 13.71
N THR A 137 -23.38 0.50 14.65
CA THR A 137 -23.61 0.06 16.04
C THR A 137 -24.66 0.92 16.72
N GLU A 138 -24.65 2.24 16.51
CA GLU A 138 -25.63 3.16 17.08
C GLU A 138 -27.06 2.93 16.56
N LYS A 139 -27.24 2.50 15.30
CA LYS A 139 -28.56 2.08 14.78
C LYS A 139 -29.13 0.87 15.52
N LEU A 140 -28.28 -0.07 15.93
CA LEU A 140 -28.72 -1.24 16.70
C LEU A 140 -28.96 -0.86 18.17
N ASN A 141 -28.02 -0.15 18.78
CA ASN A 141 -28.14 0.32 20.17
C ASN A 141 -29.37 1.20 20.37
N SER A 142 -29.69 2.12 19.44
CA SER A 142 -30.90 2.96 19.53
C SER A 142 -32.19 2.14 19.57
N THR A 143 -32.25 1.05 18.80
CA THR A 143 -33.38 0.12 18.82
C THR A 143 -33.49 -0.61 20.17
N CYS A 144 -32.37 -1.02 20.74
CA CYS A 144 -32.32 -1.64 22.08
C CYS A 144 -32.74 -0.65 23.17
N ARG A 145 -32.14 0.55 23.18
CA ARG A 145 -32.41 1.62 24.16
C ARG A 145 -33.86 2.06 24.12
N TYR A 146 -34.43 2.25 22.93
CA TYR A 146 -35.85 2.62 22.79
C TYR A 146 -36.76 1.61 23.49
N MET A 147 -36.57 0.32 23.20
CA MET A 147 -37.39 -0.73 23.81
C MET A 147 -37.12 -0.85 25.32
N PHE A 148 -35.87 -0.68 25.76
CA PHE A 148 -35.50 -0.71 27.17
C PHE A 148 -36.17 0.43 27.96
N LYS A 149 -36.04 1.68 27.49
CA LYS A 149 -36.68 2.85 28.13
C LYS A 149 -38.18 2.65 28.30
N ARG A 150 -38.86 2.15 27.26
CA ARG A 150 -40.30 1.88 27.32
C ARG A 150 -40.68 0.82 28.36
N LYS A 151 -39.86 -0.20 28.54
CA LYS A 151 -40.15 -1.29 29.50
C LYS A 151 -39.76 -0.94 30.93
N ALA A 152 -38.73 -0.13 31.10
CA ALA A 152 -38.32 0.40 32.40
C ALA A 152 -39.12 1.66 32.82
N SER A 153 -40.17 2.04 32.07
CA SER A 153 -40.97 3.26 32.31
C SER A 153 -40.14 4.54 32.40
N LEU A 154 -39.04 4.60 31.65
CA LEU A 154 -38.16 5.77 31.59
C LEU A 154 -38.62 6.72 30.48
N PRO A 155 -38.53 8.05 30.69
CA PRO A 155 -38.68 9.02 29.62
C PRO A 155 -37.77 8.72 28.43
N LEU A 156 -38.25 8.97 27.21
CA LEU A 156 -37.41 8.80 26.01
C LEU A 156 -36.19 9.73 26.03
N THR A 157 -36.28 10.86 26.73
CA THR A 157 -35.22 11.85 26.95
C THR A 157 -34.16 11.42 27.96
N THR A 158 -34.35 10.31 28.70
CA THR A 158 -33.36 9.83 29.68
C THR A 158 -31.98 9.70 29.02
N PRO A 159 -30.92 10.27 29.62
CA PRO A 159 -29.56 10.15 29.10
C PRO A 159 -29.15 8.70 28.81
N ASN A 160 -28.56 8.44 27.64
CA ASN A 160 -28.16 7.09 27.24
C ASN A 160 -27.10 6.49 28.18
N SER A 161 -26.31 7.34 28.85
CA SER A 161 -25.31 6.94 29.86
C SER A 161 -25.94 6.17 31.01
N ILE A 162 -27.16 6.50 31.45
CA ILE A 162 -27.86 5.80 32.54
C ILE A 162 -28.17 4.34 32.14
N ILE A 163 -28.39 4.08 30.86
CA ILE A 163 -28.68 2.72 30.36
C ILE A 163 -27.43 1.86 30.34
N HIS A 164 -26.31 2.43 29.87
CA HIS A 164 -25.09 1.67 29.59
C HIS A 164 -24.09 1.66 30.75
N SER A 165 -24.09 2.68 31.60
CA SER A 165 -23.17 2.78 32.75
C SER A 165 -23.41 1.66 33.76
N SER A 166 -22.34 1.22 34.39
CA SER A 166 -22.39 0.31 35.54
C SER A 166 -23.11 0.91 36.75
N LEU A 167 -23.14 2.25 36.87
CA LEU A 167 -23.88 2.98 37.91
C LEU A 167 -25.40 3.03 37.65
N GLY A 168 -25.83 2.68 36.44
CA GLY A 168 -27.24 2.61 36.08
C GLY A 168 -27.67 1.18 35.77
N TYR A 169 -28.27 0.97 34.61
CA TYR A 169 -28.81 -0.35 34.24
C TYR A 169 -27.75 -1.34 33.75
N ALA A 170 -26.56 -0.88 33.37
CA ALA A 170 -25.48 -1.70 32.84
C ALA A 170 -25.89 -2.58 31.66
N ILE A 171 -26.74 -2.07 30.76
CA ILE A 171 -27.00 -2.72 29.46
C ILE A 171 -25.75 -2.57 28.61
N LYS A 172 -25.20 -3.70 28.16
CA LYS A 172 -23.99 -3.70 27.33
C LYS A 172 -24.23 -2.89 26.04
N ASP A 173 -23.28 -2.03 25.72
CA ASP A 173 -23.25 -1.31 24.46
C ASP A 173 -22.61 -2.19 23.37
N ILE A 174 -23.24 -2.30 22.19
CA ILE A 174 -22.77 -3.16 21.12
C ILE A 174 -21.39 -2.71 20.59
N ASN A 175 -21.12 -1.40 20.54
CA ASN A 175 -19.82 -0.88 20.10
C ASN A 175 -18.72 -1.24 21.11
N THR A 176 -19.00 -1.09 22.41
CA THR A 176 -18.08 -1.49 23.48
C THR A 176 -17.78 -2.98 23.45
N ILE A 177 -18.79 -3.84 23.27
CA ILE A 177 -18.60 -5.29 23.15
C ILE A 177 -17.78 -5.65 21.90
N GLN A 178 -18.05 -4.99 20.77
CA GLN A 178 -17.25 -5.17 19.56
C GLN A 178 -15.78 -4.81 19.81
N ALA A 179 -15.51 -3.66 20.45
CA ALA A 179 -14.15 -3.21 20.76
C ALA A 179 -13.44 -4.20 21.70
N GLN A 180 -14.10 -4.63 22.77
CA GLN A 180 -13.56 -5.61 23.72
C GLN A 180 -13.18 -6.93 23.03
N ARG A 181 -14.06 -7.46 22.18
CA ARG A 181 -13.80 -8.70 21.45
C ARG A 181 -12.64 -8.55 20.46
N GLN A 182 -12.62 -7.48 19.68
CA GLN A 182 -11.55 -7.28 18.69
C GLN A 182 -10.20 -7.02 19.36
N LEU A 183 -10.19 -6.34 20.52
CA LEU A 183 -9.00 -6.21 21.36
C LEU A 183 -8.51 -7.57 21.85
N SER A 184 -9.41 -8.40 22.38
CA SER A 184 -9.08 -9.74 22.87
C SER A 184 -8.54 -10.63 21.75
N ARG A 185 -9.14 -10.56 20.55
CA ARG A 185 -8.64 -11.24 19.36
C ARG A 185 -7.21 -10.79 19.04
N LEU A 186 -6.98 -9.48 18.92
CA LEU A 186 -5.67 -8.95 18.56
C LEU A 186 -4.60 -9.31 19.60
N TYR A 187 -4.92 -9.23 20.88
CA TYR A 187 -4.04 -9.65 21.98
C TYR A 187 -3.62 -11.12 21.83
N ASN A 188 -4.58 -12.01 21.58
CA ASN A 188 -4.31 -13.43 21.36
C ASN A 188 -3.45 -13.67 20.11
N GLN A 189 -3.65 -12.89 19.03
CA GLN A 189 -2.82 -12.99 17.82
C GLN A 189 -1.37 -12.55 18.09
N VAL A 190 -1.18 -11.46 18.83
CA VAL A 190 0.14 -10.91 19.18
C VAL A 190 0.95 -11.87 20.05
N ILE A 191 0.30 -12.56 21.00
CA ILE A 191 0.96 -13.47 21.96
C ILE A 191 1.11 -14.90 21.42
N SER A 192 0.37 -15.24 20.38
CA SER A 192 0.43 -16.56 19.77
C SER A 192 1.86 -16.94 19.34
N LYS A 193 2.13 -18.24 19.32
CA LYS A 193 3.41 -18.83 18.88
C LYS A 193 3.19 -19.70 17.65
N GLY A 194 4.27 -20.03 16.93
CA GLY A 194 4.23 -20.85 15.73
C GLY A 194 3.51 -20.16 14.56
N VAL A 195 2.79 -20.94 13.75
CA VAL A 195 2.16 -20.49 12.49
C VAL A 195 1.25 -19.27 12.67
N MET A 196 0.54 -19.16 13.81
CA MET A 196 -0.35 -18.02 14.05
C MET A 196 0.41 -16.70 14.20
N LYS A 197 1.60 -16.76 14.81
CA LYS A 197 2.51 -15.61 14.91
C LYS A 197 3.01 -15.20 13.54
N ASP A 198 3.43 -16.17 12.73
CA ASP A 198 3.96 -15.92 11.39
C ASP A 198 2.88 -15.27 10.50
N ILE A 199 1.64 -15.78 10.55
CA ILE A 199 0.50 -15.19 9.83
C ILE A 199 0.27 -13.75 10.29
N PHE A 200 0.28 -13.49 11.60
CA PHE A 200 0.06 -12.15 12.14
C PHE A 200 1.18 -11.17 11.72
N GLU A 201 2.44 -11.59 11.78
CA GLU A 201 3.57 -10.77 11.32
C GLU A 201 3.50 -10.48 9.81
N ILE A 202 3.06 -11.45 9.01
CA ILE A 202 2.81 -11.29 7.57
C ILE A 202 1.69 -10.27 7.36
N ASP A 203 0.56 -10.40 8.05
CA ASP A 203 -0.58 -9.46 7.97
C ASP A 203 -0.13 -8.03 8.32
N CYS A 204 0.69 -7.87 9.36
CA CYS A 204 1.27 -6.57 9.74
C CYS A 204 2.17 -6.01 8.63
N LYS A 205 3.05 -6.80 8.02
CA LYS A 205 3.93 -6.37 6.92
C LYS A 205 3.14 -6.02 5.66
N GLN A 206 2.11 -6.80 5.33
CA GLN A 206 1.21 -6.53 4.21
C GLN A 206 0.47 -5.20 4.42
N LEU A 207 -0.10 -5.00 5.61
CA LEU A 207 -0.78 -3.76 5.96
C LEU A 207 0.20 -2.56 5.96
N GLN A 208 1.41 -2.73 6.49
CA GLN A 208 2.46 -1.71 6.43
C GLN A 208 2.77 -1.28 4.99
N SER A 209 2.89 -2.25 4.08
CA SER A 209 3.11 -2.00 2.65
C SER A 209 1.93 -1.30 1.99
N GLU A 210 0.69 -1.65 2.36
CA GLU A 210 -0.51 -0.98 1.84
C GLU A 210 -0.63 0.47 2.29
N LEU A 211 -0.22 0.76 3.51
CA LEU A 211 -0.23 2.10 4.10
C LEU A 211 0.96 2.95 3.64
N LEU A 212 1.96 2.37 2.96
CA LEU A 212 3.24 3.00 2.65
C LEU A 212 3.94 3.56 3.90
N SER A 213 3.74 2.91 5.05
CA SER A 213 4.28 3.38 6.34
C SER A 213 5.66 2.80 6.60
N ASN A 214 6.60 3.64 7.02
CA ASN A 214 7.91 3.19 7.49
C ASN A 214 7.85 2.56 8.89
N LYS A 215 6.82 2.88 9.68
CA LYS A 215 6.54 2.28 11.00
C LYS A 215 5.48 1.20 10.89
N SER A 216 5.50 0.22 11.79
CA SER A 216 4.46 -0.80 11.85
C SER A 216 3.06 -0.21 12.05
N PRO A 217 2.04 -0.83 11.45
CA PRO A 217 0.64 -0.43 11.62
C PRO A 217 0.16 -0.48 13.07
N LEU A 218 0.82 -1.23 13.96
CA LEU A 218 0.46 -1.27 15.39
C LEU A 218 0.69 0.07 16.11
N HIS A 219 1.60 0.90 15.60
CA HIS A 219 1.86 2.24 16.13
C HIS A 219 1.01 3.33 15.47
N SER A 220 0.49 3.09 14.26
CA SER A 220 -0.29 4.06 13.49
C SER A 220 -1.74 3.60 13.37
N LEU A 221 -2.55 3.97 14.36
CA LEU A 221 -3.94 3.50 14.47
C LEU A 221 -4.98 4.44 13.84
N LYS A 222 -4.56 5.62 13.37
CA LYS A 222 -5.46 6.70 12.94
C LYS A 222 -5.88 6.55 11.47
N ASP A 223 -7.17 6.74 11.17
CA ASP A 223 -7.73 6.93 9.82
C ASP A 223 -7.39 5.83 8.78
N LEU A 224 -7.29 4.57 9.21
CA LEU A 224 -6.97 3.44 8.35
C LEU A 224 -8.17 3.04 7.46
N GLN A 225 -8.28 3.60 6.27
CA GLN A 225 -9.31 3.28 5.27
C GLN A 225 -8.85 2.23 4.25
N VAL A 226 -8.22 1.16 4.74
CA VAL A 226 -7.75 0.07 3.89
C VAL A 226 -8.93 -0.82 3.51
N ARG A 227 -9.21 -0.94 2.21
CA ARG A 227 -10.26 -1.83 1.72
C ARG A 227 -9.85 -3.29 1.93
N HIS A 228 -10.81 -4.12 2.30
CA HIS A 228 -10.65 -5.58 2.42
C HIS A 228 -9.58 -6.06 3.42
N CYS A 229 -9.14 -5.23 4.36
CA CYS A 229 -8.23 -5.62 5.44
C CYS A 229 -8.94 -5.59 6.80
N LEU A 230 -9.12 -6.76 7.43
CA LEU A 230 -9.74 -6.86 8.75
C LEU A 230 -8.87 -6.22 9.84
N LEU A 231 -7.55 -6.43 9.79
CA LEU A 231 -6.60 -5.86 10.76
C LEU A 231 -6.69 -4.32 10.77
N ALA A 232 -6.70 -3.68 9.60
CA ALA A 232 -6.85 -2.23 9.49
C ALA A 232 -8.15 -1.73 10.15
N ARG A 233 -9.27 -2.42 9.93
CA ARG A 233 -10.55 -2.07 10.57
C ARG A 233 -10.52 -2.25 12.08
N ILE A 234 -9.86 -3.28 12.58
CA ILE A 234 -9.67 -3.51 14.03
C ILE A 234 -8.84 -2.37 14.62
N LEU A 235 -7.70 -2.03 14.03
CA LEU A 235 -6.84 -0.96 14.53
C LEU A 235 -7.56 0.41 14.54
N ALA A 236 -8.32 0.71 13.48
CA ALA A 236 -9.17 1.91 13.43
C ALA A 236 -10.28 1.90 14.51
N LEU A 237 -10.90 0.74 14.78
CA LEU A 237 -11.87 0.60 15.86
C LEU A 237 -11.23 0.88 17.23
N LEU A 238 -10.04 0.34 17.48
CA LEU A 238 -9.33 0.56 18.75
C LEU A 238 -8.98 2.04 18.93
N TYR A 239 -8.48 2.71 17.88
CA TYR A 239 -8.21 4.14 17.89
C TYR A 239 -9.46 4.97 18.19
N ASN A 240 -10.57 4.68 17.53
CA ASN A 240 -11.85 5.37 17.77
C ASN A 240 -12.39 5.18 19.19
N ASN A 241 -11.92 4.16 19.92
CA ASN A 241 -12.23 3.92 21.33
C ASN A 241 -11.09 4.37 22.26
N MET A 242 -10.17 5.22 21.80
CA MET A 242 -9.04 5.76 22.57
C MET A 242 -8.09 4.67 23.13
N LEU A 243 -8.03 3.52 22.48
CA LEU A 243 -7.13 2.42 22.85
C LEU A 243 -5.83 2.52 22.05
N THR A 244 -4.71 2.43 22.75
CA THR A 244 -3.37 2.41 22.14
C THR A 244 -2.70 1.06 22.41
N ILE A 245 -1.92 0.58 21.44
CA ILE A 245 -1.13 -0.63 21.56
C ILE A 245 0.30 -0.21 21.81
N LYS A 246 0.81 -0.44 23.02
CA LYS A 246 2.24 -0.30 23.31
C LYS A 246 2.85 -1.68 23.20
N SER A 247 3.86 -1.81 22.34
CA SER A 247 4.65 -3.03 22.25
C SER A 247 6.02 -2.76 22.86
N SER A 248 6.24 -3.25 24.08
CA SER A 248 7.55 -3.18 24.74
C SER A 248 8.53 -4.21 24.17
N ASP A 249 8.04 -5.38 23.74
CA ASP A 249 8.89 -6.56 23.48
C ASP A 249 8.71 -7.20 22.08
N VAL A 250 7.79 -6.69 21.24
CA VAL A 250 7.67 -7.20 19.87
C VAL A 250 8.70 -6.47 19.01
N LYS A 251 9.57 -7.22 18.31
CA LYS A 251 10.39 -6.67 17.23
C LYS A 251 9.47 -6.06 16.18
N VAL A 252 9.26 -4.76 16.26
CA VAL A 252 8.37 -4.07 15.36
C VAL A 252 9.13 -3.71 14.10
N ASN A 253 8.56 -4.04 12.94
CA ASN A 253 9.20 -3.74 11.66
C ASN A 253 9.28 -2.21 11.44
N GLN A 254 10.51 -1.69 11.44
CA GLN A 254 10.81 -0.30 11.11
C GLN A 254 11.67 -0.27 9.85
N ILE A 255 11.13 0.34 8.80
CA ILE A 255 11.83 0.52 7.53
C ILE A 255 12.75 1.73 7.68
N GLN A 256 14.02 1.54 7.37
CA GLN A 256 15.08 2.56 7.41
C GLN A 256 15.65 2.79 6.01
N GLY A 257 16.62 3.71 5.88
CA GLY A 257 17.33 3.96 4.62
C GLY A 257 16.68 5.02 3.71
N GLY A 258 15.82 5.88 4.26
CA GLY A 258 15.24 7.00 3.54
C GLY A 258 14.88 8.18 4.46
N LEU A 259 14.73 9.34 3.83
CA LEU A 259 14.35 10.61 4.46
C LEU A 259 12.92 11.00 4.08
N LEU A 260 12.20 11.56 5.05
CA LEU A 260 10.81 12.05 4.93
C LEU A 260 9.81 10.95 4.49
N PRO A 261 9.23 10.20 5.45
CA PRO A 261 8.20 9.19 5.16
C PRO A 261 7.01 9.75 4.37
N ILE A 262 6.49 8.97 3.41
CA ILE A 262 5.33 9.38 2.59
C ILE A 262 4.10 9.69 3.45
N VAL A 263 3.92 8.95 4.54
CA VAL A 263 2.81 9.12 5.49
C VAL A 263 2.86 10.42 6.30
N GLU A 264 4.00 11.12 6.32
CA GLU A 264 4.11 12.46 6.94
C GLU A 264 3.67 13.58 5.98
N ILE A 265 3.71 13.33 4.66
CA ILE A 265 3.30 14.29 3.63
C ILE A 265 1.82 14.11 3.23
N TYR A 266 1.36 12.86 3.18
CA TYR A 266 0.03 12.52 2.69
C TYR A 266 -0.80 11.85 3.77
N THR A 267 -2.04 12.29 3.92
CA THR A 267 -3.03 11.60 4.75
C THR A 267 -3.35 10.23 4.16
N HIS A 268 -3.74 9.27 5.01
CA HIS A 268 -4.17 7.95 4.53
C HIS A 268 -5.29 8.05 3.49
N LYS A 269 -6.23 8.98 3.65
CA LYS A 269 -7.28 9.23 2.65
C LYS A 269 -6.70 9.56 1.28
N GLU A 270 -5.76 10.52 1.20
CA GLU A 270 -5.12 10.90 -0.06
C GLU A 270 -4.33 9.75 -0.69
N ILE A 271 -3.62 8.96 0.12
CA ILE A 271 -2.84 7.79 -0.33
C ILE A 271 -3.72 6.78 -1.08
N PHE A 272 -4.94 6.54 -0.59
CA PHE A 272 -5.87 5.59 -1.20
C PHE A 272 -6.72 6.21 -2.31
N THR A 273 -7.28 7.42 -2.13
CA THR A 273 -8.18 8.03 -3.12
C THR A 273 -7.46 8.41 -4.40
N ASN A 274 -6.21 8.88 -4.29
CA ASN A 274 -5.40 9.28 -5.46
C ASN A 274 -4.56 8.14 -6.03
N GLY A 275 -4.72 6.91 -5.52
CA GLY A 275 -4.06 5.72 -6.07
C GLY A 275 -2.56 5.62 -5.80
N ILE A 276 -2.01 6.41 -4.87
CA ILE A 276 -0.58 6.38 -4.50
C ILE A 276 -0.20 5.00 -3.96
N SER A 277 -1.03 4.42 -3.06
CA SER A 277 -0.81 3.07 -2.54
C SER A 277 -0.73 2.05 -3.68
N LYS A 278 -1.67 2.07 -4.64
CA LYS A 278 -1.63 1.18 -5.80
C LYS A 278 -0.39 1.40 -6.69
N GLY A 279 0.05 2.65 -6.80
CA GLY A 279 1.22 3.06 -7.57
C GLY A 279 2.55 2.62 -6.97
N LEU A 280 2.67 2.58 -5.64
CA LEU A 280 3.94 2.35 -4.93
C LEU A 280 4.01 1.03 -4.14
N LYS A 281 2.88 0.39 -3.85
CA LYS A 281 2.81 -0.90 -3.14
C LYS A 281 3.67 -1.95 -3.86
N GLY A 282 4.48 -2.67 -3.09
CA GLY A 282 5.37 -3.71 -3.59
C GLY A 282 6.63 -3.21 -4.32
N LYS A 283 6.87 -1.89 -4.36
CA LYS A 283 8.03 -1.30 -5.05
C LYS A 283 9.13 -0.81 -4.11
N ASN A 284 9.03 -1.13 -2.82
CA ASN A 284 9.93 -0.69 -1.75
C ASN A 284 10.07 0.84 -1.63
N VAL A 285 8.99 1.58 -1.93
CA VAL A 285 8.94 3.04 -1.82
C VAL A 285 8.11 3.44 -0.61
N TYR A 286 8.76 4.01 0.40
CA TYR A 286 8.17 4.44 1.67
C TYR A 286 8.53 5.90 2.04
N PHE A 287 9.50 6.48 1.34
CA PHE A 287 10.06 7.80 1.62
C PHE A 287 10.03 8.70 0.38
N ALA A 288 9.84 10.00 0.58
CA ALA A 288 9.85 10.98 -0.52
C ALA A 288 11.23 11.10 -1.17
N SER A 289 12.31 10.99 -0.39
CA SER A 289 13.69 10.94 -0.90
C SER A 289 13.89 9.96 -2.05
N GLN A 290 13.20 8.81 -2.03
CA GLN A 290 13.31 7.79 -3.08
C GLN A 290 12.75 8.25 -4.43
N LEU A 291 11.87 9.27 -4.42
CA LEU A 291 11.28 9.88 -5.61
C LEU A 291 12.00 11.17 -6.04
N MET A 292 12.95 11.66 -5.24
CA MET A 292 13.64 12.94 -5.44
C MET A 292 15.06 12.74 -5.93
N SER A 293 15.73 13.78 -6.42
CA SER A 293 17.14 13.74 -6.80
C SER A 293 18.03 13.41 -5.61
N SER A 294 19.26 12.97 -5.87
CA SER A 294 20.19 12.57 -4.80
C SER A 294 20.52 13.69 -3.81
N ASN A 295 20.43 14.95 -4.22
CA ASN A 295 20.56 16.13 -3.35
C ASN A 295 19.26 16.56 -2.66
N GLY A 296 18.12 15.90 -2.91
CA GLY A 296 16.86 16.21 -2.24
C GLY A 296 16.20 17.53 -2.67
N ILE A 297 16.63 18.17 -3.76
CA ILE A 297 16.11 19.50 -4.17
C ILE A 297 15.07 19.40 -5.28
N ARG A 298 15.09 18.34 -6.10
CA ARG A 298 14.21 18.19 -7.27
C ARG A 298 13.47 16.86 -7.24
N LEU A 299 12.25 16.82 -7.72
CA LEU A 299 11.54 15.56 -7.95
C LEU A 299 12.02 14.92 -9.25
N LEU A 300 12.29 13.61 -9.25
CA LEU A 300 12.65 12.89 -10.46
C LEU A 300 11.49 12.88 -11.46
N ARG A 301 11.77 12.89 -12.76
CA ARG A 301 10.70 12.71 -13.74
C ARG A 301 10.21 11.28 -13.66
N TYR A 302 8.93 11.06 -13.97
CA TYR A 302 8.34 9.72 -13.94
C TYR A 302 9.14 8.69 -14.75
N LYS A 303 9.70 9.10 -15.91
CA LYS A 303 10.54 8.25 -16.76
C LYS A 303 11.87 7.83 -16.13
N ASP A 304 12.44 8.68 -15.28
CA ASP A 304 13.75 8.44 -14.65
C ASP A 304 13.65 7.49 -13.46
N LEU A 305 12.47 7.40 -12.84
CA LEU A 305 12.21 6.51 -11.70
C LEU A 305 12.48 5.03 -12.01
N LYS A 306 12.43 4.60 -13.28
CA LYS A 306 12.75 3.21 -13.69
C LYS A 306 14.13 2.74 -13.22
N HIS A 307 15.08 3.67 -13.06
CA HIS A 307 16.46 3.39 -12.68
C HIS A 307 16.62 3.21 -11.16
N ARG A 308 15.64 3.66 -10.38
CA ARG A 308 15.68 3.60 -8.91
C ARG A 308 14.68 2.62 -8.32
N ILE A 309 13.50 2.55 -8.91
CA ILE A 309 12.38 1.79 -8.38
C ILE A 309 11.82 0.88 -9.46
N LYS A 310 11.35 -0.31 -9.07
CA LYS A 310 10.83 -1.34 -9.97
C LYS A 310 9.44 -0.93 -10.52
N ILE A 311 9.39 0.10 -11.36
CA ILE A 311 8.16 0.64 -11.94
C ILE A 311 8.24 0.65 -13.47
N ASN A 312 7.11 0.34 -14.10
CA ASN A 312 6.96 0.55 -15.52
C ASN A 312 6.69 2.04 -15.79
N THR A 313 7.58 2.68 -16.53
CA THR A 313 7.50 4.10 -16.89
C THR A 313 7.04 4.36 -18.32
N GLN A 314 6.64 3.30 -19.04
CA GLN A 314 6.11 3.40 -20.39
C GLN A 314 4.67 3.91 -20.39
N GLY A 315 4.33 4.70 -21.43
CA GLY A 315 2.99 5.23 -21.63
C GLY A 315 2.70 6.52 -20.85
N ILE A 316 1.41 6.71 -20.52
CA ILE A 316 0.89 7.93 -19.91
C ILE A 316 1.32 8.02 -18.44
N ILE A 317 1.76 9.22 -18.02
CA ILE A 317 2.09 9.49 -16.62
C ILE A 317 0.85 9.25 -15.75
N PRO A 318 0.93 8.37 -14.74
CA PRO A 318 -0.22 8.00 -13.94
C PRO A 318 -0.68 9.15 -13.04
N SER A 319 -1.98 9.20 -12.77
CA SER A 319 -2.60 10.25 -11.95
C SER A 319 -2.01 10.38 -10.54
N TRP A 320 -1.62 9.27 -9.92
CA TRP A 320 -0.99 9.29 -8.60
C TRP A 320 0.32 10.08 -8.58
N PHE A 321 1.10 10.01 -9.67
CA PHE A 321 2.37 10.72 -9.76
C PHE A 321 2.13 12.22 -10.00
N LYS A 322 1.17 12.56 -10.86
CA LYS A 322 0.73 13.96 -11.04
C LYS A 322 0.24 14.58 -9.73
N PHE A 323 -0.50 13.82 -8.91
CA PHE A 323 -0.93 14.27 -7.60
C PHE A 323 0.27 14.53 -6.66
N ILE A 324 1.29 13.67 -6.69
CA ILE A 324 2.54 13.91 -5.94
C ILE A 324 3.19 15.22 -6.38
N GLU A 325 3.29 15.46 -7.70
CA GLU A 325 3.85 16.70 -8.26
C GLU A 325 3.10 17.93 -7.75
N THR A 326 1.76 17.93 -7.78
CA THR A 326 0.96 19.07 -7.30
C THR A 326 1.18 19.41 -5.82
N LYS A 327 1.54 18.41 -5.00
CA LYS A 327 1.75 18.63 -3.57
C LYS A 327 3.19 19.05 -3.25
N LEU A 328 4.18 18.39 -3.85
CA LEU A 328 5.60 18.60 -3.55
C LEU A 328 6.24 19.77 -4.31
N ILE A 329 5.72 20.16 -5.47
CA ILE A 329 6.32 21.17 -6.34
C ILE A 329 5.45 22.45 -6.33
N GLU A 330 6.08 23.62 -6.41
CA GLU A 330 5.38 24.92 -6.49
C GLU A 330 4.73 25.14 -7.86
N ASP A 331 5.52 25.06 -8.93
CA ASP A 331 5.06 25.19 -10.31
C ASP A 331 5.53 23.99 -11.15
N PRO A 332 4.75 22.89 -11.20
CA PRO A 332 5.11 21.67 -11.90
C PRO A 332 5.34 21.82 -13.41
N LEU A 333 4.83 22.90 -14.01
CA LEU A 333 4.98 23.19 -15.44
C LEU A 333 6.32 23.88 -15.74
N LYS A 334 6.82 24.68 -14.81
CA LYS A 334 8.10 25.40 -14.97
C LYS A 334 9.30 24.69 -14.36
N SER A 335 9.12 23.94 -13.27
CA SER A 335 10.25 23.36 -12.54
C SER A 335 9.90 22.05 -11.85
N LYS A 336 10.88 21.17 -11.65
CA LYS A 336 10.78 20.04 -10.71
C LYS A 336 11.31 20.37 -9.32
N LYS A 337 11.61 21.64 -9.03
CA LYS A 337 12.09 22.08 -7.71
C LYS A 337 11.03 21.80 -6.65
N VAL A 338 11.43 21.10 -5.60
CA VAL A 338 10.57 20.77 -4.47
C VAL A 338 10.43 22.00 -3.56
N LYS A 339 9.24 22.21 -3.00
CA LYS A 339 8.96 23.26 -1.99
C LYS A 339 9.97 23.18 -0.84
N THR A 340 10.33 24.33 -0.28
CA THR A 340 11.31 24.44 0.81
C THR A 340 11.03 23.49 1.97
N ASP A 341 9.75 23.33 2.33
CA ASP A 341 9.31 22.50 3.46
C ASP A 341 9.56 21.00 3.26
N PHE A 342 9.78 20.57 2.01
CA PHE A 342 10.01 19.16 1.65
C PHE A 342 11.40 18.91 1.05
N GLN A 343 12.28 19.93 1.00
CA GLN A 343 13.65 19.74 0.56
C GLN A 343 14.43 18.90 1.57
N LEU A 344 15.28 18.03 1.06
CA LEU A 344 16.05 17.08 1.87
C LEU A 344 17.53 17.33 1.69
N GLY A 345 18.33 16.88 2.66
CA GLY A 345 19.78 16.81 2.50
C GLY A 345 20.18 15.73 1.48
N TYR A 346 21.47 15.69 1.18
CA TYR A 346 22.03 14.66 0.31
C TYR A 346 21.74 13.26 0.87
N ASN A 347 21.19 12.39 0.02
CA ASN A 347 20.87 11.01 0.36
C ASN A 347 21.30 10.09 -0.79
N ILE A 348 22.32 9.27 -0.53
CA ILE A 348 22.79 8.28 -1.50
C ILE A 348 21.76 7.15 -1.56
N HIS A 349 20.91 7.18 -2.58
CA HIS A 349 20.30 5.94 -3.05
C HIS A 349 21.36 5.24 -3.91
N SER A 350 21.94 4.17 -3.38
CA SER A 350 23.00 3.40 -4.02
C SER A 350 22.55 2.85 -5.37
N VAL A 351 22.70 3.65 -6.43
CA VAL A 351 22.75 3.13 -7.78
C VAL A 351 24.20 2.64 -7.92
N ASN A 352 24.39 1.35 -8.19
CA ASN A 352 25.71 0.79 -8.49
C ASN A 352 26.21 1.46 -9.78
N THR A 353 26.89 2.59 -9.63
CA THR A 353 27.47 3.38 -10.73
C THR A 353 28.99 3.39 -10.69
N LYS A 354 29.62 2.62 -9.77
CA LYS A 354 31.07 2.38 -9.84
C LYS A 354 31.36 1.59 -11.12
N ILE A 355 32.25 2.15 -11.93
CA ILE A 355 32.48 1.71 -13.30
C ILE A 355 33.63 0.72 -13.32
N ASP A 356 33.34 -0.55 -13.61
CA ASP A 356 34.39 -1.56 -13.76
C ASP A 356 35.00 -1.60 -15.18
N ASN A 357 34.44 -0.88 -16.18
CA ASN A 357 34.92 -0.92 -17.58
C ASN A 357 34.51 0.31 -18.43
N LEU A 358 35.31 1.38 -18.42
CA LEU A 358 35.14 2.53 -19.33
C LEU A 358 35.68 2.20 -20.74
N LYS A 359 34.88 2.51 -21.78
CA LYS A 359 35.23 2.32 -23.20
C LYS A 359 35.08 3.64 -23.94
N THR A 360 35.80 3.79 -25.06
CA THR A 360 35.59 4.91 -25.99
C THR A 360 34.12 5.09 -26.33
N LYS A 361 33.67 6.34 -26.46
CA LYS A 361 32.29 6.76 -26.75
C LYS A 361 31.28 6.56 -25.63
N ASN A 362 31.67 6.02 -24.47
CA ASN A 362 30.80 6.01 -23.29
C ASN A 362 30.46 7.44 -22.86
N TRP A 363 29.28 7.64 -22.29
CA TRP A 363 28.88 8.88 -21.65
C TRP A 363 29.14 8.78 -20.15
N ILE A 364 29.75 9.81 -19.59
CA ILE A 364 30.06 9.89 -18.16
C ILE A 364 29.73 11.26 -17.60
N THR A 365 29.32 11.30 -16.33
CA THR A 365 29.33 12.50 -15.50
C THR A 365 30.44 12.39 -14.45
N THR A 366 31.09 13.51 -14.15
CA THR A 366 32.21 13.58 -13.22
C THR A 366 32.30 14.98 -12.63
N PHE A 367 32.87 15.11 -11.43
CA PHE A 367 33.22 16.41 -10.87
C PHE A 367 34.46 16.98 -11.57
N HIS A 368 34.44 18.27 -11.91
CA HIS A 368 35.60 18.96 -12.48
C HIS A 368 36.20 19.90 -11.45
N ASP A 369 37.29 19.47 -10.80
CA ASP A 369 37.89 20.14 -9.63
C ASP A 369 38.22 21.62 -9.87
N GLN A 370 38.76 21.96 -11.05
CA GLN A 370 39.17 23.34 -11.34
C GLN A 370 37.99 24.32 -11.46
N ILE A 371 36.81 23.82 -11.80
CA ILE A 371 35.60 24.63 -11.99
C ILE A 371 34.67 24.51 -10.78
N GLY A 372 34.89 23.49 -9.95
CA GLY A 372 34.06 23.17 -8.80
C GLY A 372 32.63 22.79 -9.19
N LYS A 373 32.43 22.17 -10.36
CA LYS A 373 31.10 21.80 -10.86
C LYS A 373 31.12 20.41 -11.51
N PRO A 374 30.01 19.64 -11.40
CA PRO A 374 29.85 18.42 -12.17
C PRO A 374 29.66 18.74 -13.65
N ILE A 375 30.23 17.91 -14.50
CA ILE A 375 30.10 18.03 -15.95
C ILE A 375 29.72 16.68 -16.56
N ILE A 376 29.09 16.72 -17.74
CA ILE A 376 28.84 15.54 -18.56
C ILE A 376 29.75 15.57 -19.78
N GLY A 377 30.21 14.39 -20.18
CA GLY A 377 31.04 14.26 -21.36
C GLY A 377 31.02 12.88 -21.99
N ARG A 378 31.61 12.83 -23.17
CA ARG A 378 31.75 11.62 -23.97
C ARG A 378 33.23 11.25 -24.07
N VAL A 379 33.56 10.03 -23.69
CA VAL A 379 34.92 9.50 -23.70
C VAL A 379 35.47 9.47 -25.13
N LEU A 380 36.63 10.09 -25.35
CA LEU A 380 37.29 10.14 -26.66
C LEU A 380 38.24 8.98 -26.88
N ASP A 381 39.13 8.74 -25.91
CA ASP A 381 40.21 7.77 -25.99
C ASP A 381 40.03 6.67 -24.93
N ASN A 382 40.69 5.52 -25.09
CA ASN A 382 40.70 4.51 -24.02
C ASN A 382 41.36 5.12 -22.77
N PRO A 383 40.82 4.86 -21.57
CA PRO A 383 41.39 5.39 -20.34
C PRO A 383 42.83 4.89 -20.16
N ASN A 384 43.76 5.80 -19.85
CA ASN A 384 45.06 5.46 -19.26
C ASN A 384 44.85 5.27 -17.73
N GLU A 385 45.81 4.66 -17.03
CA GLU A 385 45.64 4.18 -15.64
C GLU A 385 44.91 5.17 -14.69
N ASP A 386 45.14 6.49 -14.79
CA ASP A 386 44.51 7.49 -13.90
C ASP A 386 43.69 8.61 -14.58
N LYS A 387 43.77 8.76 -15.92
CA LYS A 387 43.15 9.90 -16.62
C LYS A 387 42.37 9.50 -17.86
N ILE A 388 41.22 10.13 -18.03
CA ILE A 388 40.35 9.96 -19.18
C ILE A 388 40.12 11.29 -19.89
N ARG A 389 40.25 11.27 -21.21
CA ARG A 389 39.95 12.43 -22.06
C ARG A 389 38.50 12.39 -22.48
N ILE A 390 37.75 13.44 -22.15
CA ILE A 390 36.35 13.59 -22.53
C ILE A 390 36.13 14.81 -23.42
N GLU A 391 35.18 14.69 -24.34
CA GLU A 391 34.53 15.83 -24.96
C GLU A 391 33.40 16.28 -24.03
N HIS A 392 33.32 17.56 -23.69
CA HIS A 392 32.30 18.13 -22.82
C HIS A 392 31.02 18.48 -23.58
N TRP A 393 29.89 18.11 -23.00
CA TRP A 393 28.55 18.30 -23.55
C TRP A 393 27.66 19.03 -22.54
N ILE A 394 26.63 19.71 -23.04
CA ILE A 394 25.66 20.44 -22.22
C ILE A 394 24.25 19.98 -22.55
N GLN A 395 23.32 20.17 -21.60
CA GLN A 395 21.91 19.97 -21.89
C GLN A 395 21.44 21.01 -22.90
N ASP A 396 20.76 20.56 -23.95
CA ASP A 396 20.05 21.46 -24.86
C ASP A 396 18.77 21.96 -24.19
N LEU A 397 18.63 23.28 -24.13
CA LEU A 397 17.49 23.96 -23.54
C LEU A 397 16.71 24.61 -24.68
N GLU A 398 15.54 24.06 -25.00
CA GLU A 398 14.66 24.59 -26.04
C GLU A 398 13.89 25.81 -25.55
N ASN A 399 13.66 25.92 -24.24
CA ASN A 399 12.91 27.02 -23.64
C ASN A 399 13.58 27.53 -22.36
N ASP A 400 14.16 28.73 -22.41
CA ASP A 400 14.82 29.37 -21.27
C ASP A 400 13.87 29.77 -20.12
N GLN A 401 12.56 29.82 -20.37
CA GLN A 401 11.54 30.13 -19.35
C GLN A 401 11.23 28.93 -18.43
N ILE A 402 11.69 27.74 -18.79
CA ILE A 402 11.40 26.49 -18.07
C ILE A 402 12.71 25.88 -17.57
N SER A 403 12.71 25.39 -16.32
CA SER A 403 13.88 24.75 -15.73
C SER A 403 14.38 23.56 -16.58
N PRO A 404 15.70 23.35 -16.70
CA PRO A 404 16.29 22.15 -17.32
C PRO A 404 15.73 20.83 -16.79
N SER A 405 15.19 20.85 -15.56
CA SER A 405 14.60 19.69 -14.89
C SER A 405 13.27 19.20 -15.48
N VAL A 406 12.55 20.05 -16.21
CA VAL A 406 11.29 19.70 -16.90
C VAL A 406 11.53 19.34 -18.36
N GLN A 407 12.60 19.87 -18.96
CA GLN A 407 12.95 19.67 -20.36
C GLN A 407 13.48 18.25 -20.63
N LEU A 408 13.49 17.86 -21.91
CA LEU A 408 14.04 16.58 -22.33
C LEU A 408 15.55 16.53 -22.05
N PRO A 409 16.12 15.35 -21.73
CA PRO A 409 17.53 15.23 -21.38
C PRO A 409 18.36 15.11 -22.67
N ILE A 410 18.21 16.09 -23.56
CA ILE A 410 18.92 16.14 -24.84
C ILE A 410 20.28 16.79 -24.60
N LEU A 411 21.33 16.18 -25.15
CA LEU A 411 22.71 16.62 -25.07
C LEU A 411 23.12 17.21 -26.40
N LYS A 412 23.71 18.41 -26.36
CA LYS A 412 24.37 19.06 -27.49
C LYS A 412 25.83 19.37 -27.15
N LYS A 413 26.64 19.53 -28.21
CA LYS A 413 28.06 19.88 -28.06
C LYS A 413 28.20 21.22 -27.37
N CYS A 414 29.14 21.33 -26.44
CA CYS A 414 29.52 22.61 -25.86
C CYS A 414 30.34 23.41 -26.88
N GLU A 415 29.86 24.60 -27.27
CA GLU A 415 30.57 25.49 -28.22
C GLU A 415 31.74 26.24 -27.56
N GLY A 416 31.72 26.31 -26.23
CA GLY A 416 32.86 26.73 -25.44
C GLY A 416 32.50 27.15 -24.04
N CYS A 417 33.24 26.63 -23.07
CA CYS A 417 33.14 27.02 -21.67
C CYS A 417 34.52 26.92 -21.00
N GLU A 418 34.56 27.24 -19.72
CA GLU A 418 35.75 27.24 -18.87
C GLU A 418 36.34 25.82 -18.68
N VAL A 419 35.62 24.76 -19.05
CA VAL A 419 36.06 23.34 -19.03
C VAL A 419 37.16 23.05 -20.07
N LYS A 420 37.41 23.97 -21.00
CA LYS A 420 38.40 23.78 -22.08
C LYS A 420 39.82 23.70 -21.52
N THR A 421 40.44 22.51 -21.51
CA THR A 421 41.86 22.35 -21.15
C THR A 421 42.78 22.30 -22.37
N ASN A 422 42.30 21.85 -23.54
CA ASN A 422 43.15 21.66 -24.73
C ASN A 422 42.52 22.19 -26.03
N GLN A 423 43.30 22.91 -26.85
CA GLN A 423 42.94 23.28 -28.22
C GLN A 423 43.42 22.21 -29.21
N ILE A 424 42.51 21.49 -29.86
CA ILE A 424 42.84 20.70 -31.06
C ILE A 424 42.09 21.31 -32.25
N ARG A 425 42.82 22.07 -33.08
CA ARG A 425 42.34 22.46 -34.42
C ARG A 425 42.32 21.21 -35.29
N ASN A 426 41.14 20.81 -35.74
CA ASN A 426 40.96 19.69 -36.64
C ASN A 426 41.52 20.07 -38.03
N LYS A 427 42.63 19.47 -38.48
CA LYS A 427 43.32 19.83 -39.74
C LYS A 427 42.59 19.43 -41.04
N LYS A 428 41.37 18.86 -40.98
CA LYS A 428 40.68 18.32 -42.17
C LYS A 428 39.19 18.67 -42.35
N SER A 429 38.61 19.59 -41.58
CA SER A 429 37.27 20.10 -41.89
C SER A 429 37.02 21.47 -41.26
N ASN A 430 36.43 22.38 -42.03
CA ASN A 430 36.21 23.78 -41.66
C ASN A 430 35.03 23.96 -40.67
N THR A 431 34.93 23.17 -39.58
CA THR A 431 33.89 23.34 -38.54
C THR A 431 34.21 22.74 -37.15
N LYS A 432 33.81 23.53 -36.14
CA LYS A 432 33.55 23.31 -34.70
C LYS A 432 34.72 22.97 -33.75
N VAL A 433 35.06 23.95 -32.91
CA VAL A 433 35.92 23.84 -31.72
C VAL A 433 35.34 22.79 -30.77
N ARG A 434 36.12 21.76 -30.41
CA ARG A 434 35.72 20.76 -29.40
C ARG A 434 36.09 21.26 -28.01
N CYS A 435 35.15 21.20 -27.06
CA CYS A 435 35.43 21.43 -25.65
C CYS A 435 35.96 20.12 -25.06
N ILE A 436 37.25 20.03 -24.77
CA ILE A 436 37.91 18.80 -24.29
C ILE A 436 38.48 19.06 -22.89
N ALA A 437 38.30 18.08 -22.00
CA ALA A 437 38.87 18.05 -20.65
C ALA A 437 39.53 16.69 -20.38
N ASP A 438 40.63 16.70 -19.62
CA ASP A 438 41.27 15.50 -19.09
C ASP A 438 40.90 15.39 -17.60
N ILE A 439 40.31 14.26 -17.20
CA ILE A 439 39.68 14.10 -15.87
C ILE A 439 40.15 12.82 -15.20
N ASN A 440 40.20 12.81 -13.87
CA ASN A 440 40.45 11.61 -13.09
C ASN A 440 39.29 10.62 -13.22
N ILE A 441 39.58 9.32 -13.26
CA ILE A 441 38.59 8.24 -13.33
C ILE A 441 37.83 8.11 -11.99
N GLU A 442 38.46 8.53 -10.89
CA GLU A 442 37.84 8.56 -9.56
C GLU A 442 36.53 9.38 -9.60
N ASN A 443 35.42 8.75 -9.19
CA ASN A 443 34.07 9.33 -9.10
C ASN A 443 33.34 9.60 -10.45
N CYS A 444 33.70 8.88 -11.52
CA CYS A 444 32.89 8.88 -12.74
C CYS A 444 31.59 8.08 -12.57
N VAL A 445 30.47 8.66 -13.02
CA VAL A 445 29.15 8.00 -13.11
C VAL A 445 28.82 7.75 -14.57
N LYS A 446 28.49 6.50 -14.92
CA LYS A 446 28.15 6.14 -16.30
C LYS A 446 26.71 6.58 -16.64
N VAL A 447 26.55 7.23 -17.78
CA VAL A 447 25.25 7.60 -18.36
C VAL A 447 25.05 6.81 -19.66
N SER A 448 23.83 6.43 -19.99
CA SER A 448 23.52 5.89 -21.33
C SER A 448 22.82 6.97 -22.15
N ALA A 449 23.29 7.21 -23.37
CA ALA A 449 22.63 8.13 -24.28
C ALA A 449 22.60 7.58 -25.70
N ASN A 450 21.45 7.74 -26.36
CA ASN A 450 21.22 7.27 -27.72
C ASN A 450 21.27 8.44 -28.70
N SER A 451 21.86 8.21 -29.86
CA SER A 451 21.91 9.23 -30.92
C SER A 451 20.50 9.48 -31.47
N ILE A 452 20.21 10.76 -31.75
CA ILE A 452 18.97 11.18 -32.40
C ILE A 452 19.29 11.61 -33.84
N GLN A 453 19.41 12.91 -34.10
CA GLN A 453 19.77 13.53 -35.37
C GLN A 453 20.62 14.78 -35.11
N ASN A 454 21.40 15.23 -36.09
CA ASN A 454 22.18 16.47 -36.04
C ASN A 454 23.11 16.62 -34.82
N ASP A 455 23.92 15.60 -34.50
CA ASP A 455 24.82 15.60 -33.34
C ASP A 455 24.12 15.75 -31.97
N HIS A 456 22.81 15.49 -31.86
CA HIS A 456 22.09 15.46 -30.57
C HIS A 456 21.95 14.02 -30.05
N TYR A 457 22.01 13.88 -28.72
CA TYR A 457 21.83 12.61 -28.02
C TYR A 457 20.79 12.74 -26.93
N ILE A 458 19.94 11.73 -26.74
CA ILE A 458 19.00 11.69 -25.62
C ILE A 458 19.56 10.79 -24.52
N ALA A 459 19.79 11.35 -23.33
CA ALA A 459 20.18 10.57 -22.17
C ALA A 459 18.99 9.76 -21.63
N ASP A 460 19.27 8.58 -21.09
CA ASP A 460 18.26 7.67 -20.57
C ASP A 460 17.76 8.02 -19.16
N MET A 461 18.40 9.00 -18.52
CA MET A 461 18.08 9.56 -17.20
C MET A 461 18.10 11.10 -17.23
N ALA A 462 17.64 11.73 -16.15
CA ALA A 462 17.73 13.19 -16.01
C ALA A 462 19.17 13.66 -15.87
N ILE A 463 19.55 14.68 -16.65
CA ILE A 463 20.90 15.25 -16.61
C ILE A 463 21.21 15.85 -15.23
N TYR A 464 20.26 16.56 -14.62
CA TYR A 464 20.47 17.09 -13.26
C TYR A 464 20.72 15.99 -12.22
N GLU A 465 20.14 14.80 -12.39
CA GLU A 465 20.36 13.68 -11.47
C GLU A 465 21.74 13.06 -11.69
N ALA A 466 22.13 12.86 -12.95
CA ALA A 466 23.47 12.35 -13.29
C ALA A 466 24.59 13.28 -12.82
N LEU A 467 24.38 14.60 -12.90
CA LEU A 467 25.31 15.60 -12.40
C LEU A 467 25.40 15.58 -10.87
N THR A 468 24.25 15.51 -10.18
CA THR A 468 24.24 15.44 -8.71
C THR A 468 24.87 14.15 -8.16
N GLN A 469 24.77 13.03 -8.88
CA GLN A 469 25.47 11.79 -8.52
C GLN A 469 26.99 11.90 -8.69
N ALA A 470 27.48 12.85 -9.48
CA ALA A 470 28.91 13.08 -9.70
C ALA A 470 29.48 14.17 -8.77
N GLU A 471 28.64 14.93 -8.04
CA GLU A 471 29.09 15.96 -7.08
C GLU A 471 29.63 15.37 -5.77
N HIS A 472 29.32 14.11 -5.48
CA HIS A 472 29.55 13.43 -4.21
C HIS A 472 29.89 11.98 -4.49
#